data_AF-A0A7C3G4F0-F1
#
_entry.id   AF-A0A7C3G4F0-F1
#
_cell.length_a   1.000
_cell.length_b   1.000
_cell.length_c   1.000
_cell.angle_alpha   90.00
_cell.angle_beta   90.00
_cell.angle_gamma   90.00
#
_symmetry.space_group_name_H-M   'P 1'
#
loop_
_entity.id
_entity.type
_entity.pdbx_description
1 polymer ?
#
loop_
_entity_poly.entity_id
_entity_poly.type
_entity_poly.pdbx_seq_one_letter_code
_entity_poly.pdbx_strand_id
1 'polypeptide(L)'
;VGMKGSRIHGIVRELKNENIDIVNFTNNQQLFIQRALTPAKITSIALDEEKKRVAVYLDPDQVSLAIGKGGTNIKLASRLTGYEIDVFRNTQEMEIDDVDLEEFSDEIESWIIDSLKNIGCDSARSVLRLNRAELIRRTDLEEETIDDVLKVLKAEFADEEE
;
A
#
# COMPACT_ATOMS: atom_id res chain seq x y z
N VAL A 1 15.57 24.83 11.11
CA VAL A 1 15.07 25.13 12.48
C VAL A 1 16.02 25.96 13.37
N GLY A 2 17.35 25.89 13.22
CA GLY A 2 18.32 26.63 14.07
C GLY A 2 18.97 25.68 15.09
N MET A 3 20.01 26.13 15.82
CA MET A 3 20.64 25.29 16.84
C MET A 3 19.59 24.86 17.86
N LYS A 4 19.35 23.54 17.96
CA LYS A 4 18.34 22.93 18.84
C LYS A 4 16.93 23.54 18.70
N GLY A 5 16.57 24.01 17.51
CA GLY A 5 15.25 24.61 17.26
C GLY A 5 15.05 26.00 17.87
N SER A 6 16.11 26.73 18.22
CA SER A 6 15.99 28.05 18.88
C SER A 6 15.06 29.04 18.17
N ARG A 7 15.01 29.02 16.84
CA ARG A 7 14.16 29.93 16.06
C ARG A 7 12.69 29.53 16.08
N ILE A 8 12.37 28.24 16.09
CA ILE A 8 10.97 27.78 16.10
C ILE A 8 10.33 27.99 17.48
N HIS A 9 11.11 27.86 18.56
CA HIS A 9 10.61 28.08 19.93
C HIS A 9 10.11 29.51 20.18
N GLY A 10 10.69 30.51 19.52
CA GLY A 10 10.19 31.89 19.58
C GLY A 10 8.79 32.01 19.01
N ILE A 11 8.57 31.46 17.82
CA ILE A 11 7.29 31.47 17.11
C ILE A 11 6.23 30.68 17.87
N VAL A 12 6.57 29.49 18.36
CA VAL A 12 5.67 28.66 19.18
C VAL A 12 5.18 29.42 20.42
N ARG A 13 6.06 30.19 21.08
CA ARG A 13 5.70 31.00 22.26
C ARG A 13 4.72 32.12 21.91
N GLU A 14 4.92 32.79 20.77
CA GLU A 14 4.01 33.82 20.27
C GLU A 14 2.64 33.24 19.90
N LEU A 15 2.60 32.02 19.40
CA LEU A 15 1.39 31.24 19.10
C LEU A 15 0.84 30.49 20.31
N LYS A 16 1.09 30.98 21.55
CA LYS A 16 0.54 30.42 22.79
C LYS A 16 0.83 28.92 22.99
N ASN A 17 2.01 28.47 22.57
CA ASN A 17 2.47 27.08 22.62
C ASN A 17 1.68 26.12 21.73
N GLU A 18 1.20 26.58 20.58
CA GLU A 18 0.72 25.69 19.53
C GLU A 18 1.85 24.81 18.99
N ASN A 19 1.59 23.51 18.79
CA ASN A 19 2.57 22.58 18.23
C ASN A 19 2.75 22.85 16.73
N ILE A 20 4.00 22.98 16.28
CA ILE A 20 4.33 23.26 14.88
C ILE A 20 5.24 22.16 14.35
N ASP A 21 4.77 21.49 13.31
CA ASP A 21 5.55 20.53 12.55
C ASP A 21 6.12 21.16 11.29
N ILE A 22 7.39 20.87 10.99
CA ILE A 22 8.09 21.41 9.83
C ILE A 22 8.42 20.26 8.91
N VAL A 23 7.85 20.31 7.70
CA VAL A 23 8.03 19.28 6.68
C VAL A 23 8.77 19.84 5.47
N ASN A 24 9.61 19.02 4.85
CA ASN A 24 10.32 19.39 3.64
C ASN A 24 9.38 19.36 2.44
N PHE A 25 9.17 20.52 1.82
CA PHE A 25 8.45 20.60 0.55
C PHE A 25 9.15 19.79 -0.57
N THR A 26 8.35 19.26 -1.49
CA THR A 26 8.80 18.58 -2.71
C THR A 26 7.70 18.61 -3.75
N ASN A 27 8.06 18.55 -5.03
CA ASN A 27 7.10 18.49 -6.14
C ASN A 27 6.55 17.08 -6.38
N ASN A 28 7.21 16.04 -5.85
CA ASN A 28 6.69 14.68 -5.88
C ASN A 28 5.51 14.58 -4.89
N GLN A 29 4.28 14.46 -5.40
CA GLN A 29 3.07 14.49 -4.58
C GLN A 29 3.01 13.36 -3.57
N GLN A 30 3.34 12.13 -3.97
CA GLN A 30 3.37 10.98 -3.08
C GLN A 30 4.30 11.20 -1.89
N LEU A 31 5.53 11.68 -2.15
CA LEU A 31 6.50 11.99 -1.11
C LEU A 31 6.07 13.19 -0.25
N PHE A 32 5.39 14.17 -0.84
CA PHE A 32 4.88 15.32 -0.10
C PHE A 32 3.76 14.94 0.87
N ILE A 33 2.81 14.11 0.41
CA ILE A 33 1.72 13.56 1.23
C ILE A 33 2.28 12.69 2.37
N GLN A 34 3.27 11.84 2.07
CA GLN A 34 3.94 11.03 3.08
C GLN A 34 4.58 11.89 4.18
N ARG A 35 5.24 12.99 3.80
CA ARG A 35 5.84 13.93 4.77
C ARG A 35 4.78 14.67 5.57
N ALA A 36 3.67 15.06 4.95
CA ALA A 36 2.57 15.76 5.61
C ALA A 36 1.86 14.93 6.70
N LEU A 37 1.91 13.60 6.60
CA LEU A 37 1.32 12.68 7.58
C LEU A 37 2.28 12.24 8.69
N THR A 38 3.52 12.76 8.72
CA THR A 38 4.47 12.53 9.82
C THR A 38 3.81 12.85 11.16
N PRO A 39 3.89 11.98 12.19
CA PRO A 39 4.85 10.88 12.36
C PRO A 39 4.40 9.50 11.85
N ALA A 40 3.23 9.38 11.24
CA ALA A 40 2.70 8.09 10.82
C ALA A 40 3.53 7.50 9.66
N LYS A 41 3.84 6.20 9.76
CA LYS A 41 4.51 5.47 8.68
C LYS A 41 3.49 4.85 7.76
N ILE A 42 3.53 5.25 6.49
CA ILE A 42 2.63 4.77 5.45
C ILE A 42 3.28 3.60 4.73
N THR A 43 2.51 2.53 4.50
CA THR A 43 2.94 1.32 3.80
C THR A 43 2.76 1.46 2.29
N SER A 44 1.61 1.98 1.84
CA SER A 44 1.31 2.22 0.43
C SER A 44 0.42 3.45 0.24
N ILE A 45 0.50 4.07 -0.95
CA ILE A 45 -0.25 5.25 -1.34
C ILE A 45 -0.79 5.03 -2.75
N ALA A 46 -2.10 5.15 -2.94
CA ALA A 46 -2.75 5.21 -4.24
C ALA A 46 -3.28 6.64 -4.48
N LEU A 47 -2.81 7.28 -5.55
CA LEU A 47 -3.09 8.68 -5.86
C LEU A 47 -4.04 8.78 -7.06
N ASP A 48 -5.16 9.48 -6.89
CA ASP A 48 -6.06 9.88 -7.98
C ASP A 48 -5.84 11.38 -8.24
N GLU A 49 -5.10 11.70 -9.31
CA GLU A 49 -4.77 13.08 -9.68
C GLU A 49 -5.99 13.87 -10.18
N GLU A 50 -6.93 13.21 -10.84
CA GLU A 50 -8.11 13.86 -11.42
C GLU A 50 -9.08 14.30 -10.32
N LYS A 51 -9.34 13.42 -9.35
CA LYS A 51 -10.25 13.69 -8.22
C LYS A 51 -9.57 14.38 -7.05
N LYS A 52 -8.24 14.57 -7.10
CA LYS A 52 -7.41 15.05 -5.98
C LYS A 52 -7.67 14.27 -4.70
N ARG A 53 -7.71 12.94 -4.83
CA ARG A 53 -7.97 12.03 -3.73
C ARG A 53 -6.80 11.08 -3.56
N VAL A 54 -6.52 10.68 -2.33
CA VAL A 54 -5.43 9.75 -2.03
C VAL A 54 -5.87 8.75 -0.98
N ALA A 55 -5.69 7.47 -1.29
CA ALA A 55 -5.83 6.38 -0.34
C ALA A 55 -4.46 6.06 0.26
N VAL A 56 -4.36 6.14 1.58
CA VAL A 56 -3.14 5.80 2.32
C VAL A 56 -3.38 4.57 3.17
N TYR A 57 -2.50 3.58 3.02
CA TYR A 57 -2.58 2.31 3.73
C TYR A 57 -1.51 2.27 4.80
N LEU A 58 -1.91 2.00 6.04
CA LEU A 58 -1.00 1.98 7.20
C LEU A 58 -1.26 0.78 8.10
N ASP A 59 -0.22 0.30 8.77
CA ASP A 59 -0.39 -0.71 9.81
C ASP A 59 -1.33 -0.24 10.94
N PRO A 60 -2.04 -1.14 11.63
CA PRO A 60 -3.08 -0.76 12.59
C PRO A 60 -2.64 0.21 13.70
N ASP A 61 -1.37 0.13 14.13
CA ASP A 61 -0.78 1.00 15.15
C ASP A 61 -0.46 2.42 14.62
N GLN A 62 -0.27 2.56 13.30
CA GLN A 62 0.05 3.84 12.64
C GLN A 62 -1.20 4.66 12.28
N VAL A 63 -2.36 4.01 12.15
CA VAL A 63 -3.64 4.66 11.78
C VAL A 63 -4.02 5.78 12.75
N SER A 64 -3.87 5.53 14.05
CA SER A 64 -4.18 6.53 15.08
C SER A 64 -3.28 7.77 14.98
N LEU A 65 -2.00 7.56 14.64
CA LEU A 65 -1.03 8.64 14.42
C LEU A 65 -1.38 9.45 13.17
N ALA A 66 -1.77 8.78 12.08
CA ALA A 66 -2.13 9.44 10.83
C ALA A 66 -3.38 10.33 10.98
N ILE A 67 -4.42 9.82 11.65
CA ILE A 67 -5.65 10.58 11.92
C ILE A 67 -5.35 11.72 12.89
N GLY A 68 -4.60 11.43 13.96
CA GLY A 68 -4.34 12.36 15.05
C GLY A 68 -5.56 12.62 15.93
N LYS A 69 -5.35 13.31 17.07
CA LYS A 69 -6.44 13.61 18.01
C LYS A 69 -7.54 14.43 17.33
N GLY A 70 -8.77 13.89 17.28
CA GLY A 70 -9.92 14.55 16.65
C GLY A 70 -9.81 14.71 15.12
N GLY A 71 -8.93 13.95 14.46
CA GLY A 71 -8.67 14.07 13.03
C GLY A 71 -7.82 15.30 12.66
N THR A 72 -7.13 15.90 13.62
CA THR A 72 -6.40 17.15 13.38
C THR A 72 -5.26 16.95 12.37
N ASN A 73 -4.53 15.84 12.47
CA ASN A 73 -3.36 15.60 11.61
C ASN A 73 -3.78 15.39 10.15
N ILE A 74 -4.76 14.52 9.90
CA ILE A 74 -5.28 14.28 8.55
C ILE A 74 -5.90 15.54 7.93
N LYS A 75 -6.61 16.36 8.72
CA LYS A 75 -7.17 17.64 8.25
C LYS A 75 -6.08 18.64 7.87
N LEU A 76 -4.99 18.73 8.65
CA LEU A 76 -3.87 19.61 8.33
C LEU A 76 -3.12 19.11 7.10
N ALA A 77 -2.87 17.81 6.99
CA ALA A 77 -2.24 17.18 5.83
C ALA A 77 -3.06 17.43 4.55
N SER A 78 -4.38 17.18 4.57
CA SER A 78 -5.26 17.46 3.42
C SER A 78 -5.25 18.93 3.00
N ARG A 79 -5.24 19.86 3.97
CA ARG A 79 -5.14 21.29 3.66
C ARG A 79 -3.78 21.69 3.11
N LEU A 80 -2.71 21.04 3.57
CA LEU A 80 -1.34 21.33 3.14
C LEU A 80 -1.06 20.80 1.74
N THR A 81 -1.56 19.60 1.40
CA THR A 81 -1.35 18.95 0.11
C THR A 81 -2.39 19.35 -0.93
N GLY A 82 -3.60 19.74 -0.49
CA GLY A 82 -4.73 20.00 -1.37
C GLY A 82 -5.44 18.72 -1.84
N TYR A 83 -5.15 17.58 -1.22
CA TYR A 83 -5.79 16.29 -1.50
C TYR A 83 -6.75 15.88 -0.38
N GLU A 84 -7.84 15.24 -0.75
CA GLU A 84 -8.67 14.47 0.19
C GLU A 84 -7.94 13.16 0.52
N ILE A 85 -7.66 12.92 1.80
CA ILE A 85 -6.85 11.80 2.27
C ILE A 85 -7.77 10.81 2.99
N ASP A 86 -7.86 9.59 2.47
CA ASP A 86 -8.52 8.47 3.12
C ASP A 86 -7.50 7.54 3.76
N VAL A 87 -7.71 7.22 5.03
CA VAL A 87 -6.83 6.32 5.79
C VAL A 87 -7.46 4.93 5.87
N PHE A 88 -6.75 3.96 5.31
CA PHE A 88 -7.07 2.55 5.36
C PHE A 88 -6.09 1.82 6.28
N ARG A 89 -6.61 0.84 7.01
CA ARG A 89 -5.76 -0.10 7.73
C ARG A 89 -5.23 -1.08 6.70
N ASN A 90 -3.94 -1.35 6.74
CA ASN A 90 -3.33 -2.38 5.93
C ASN A 90 -3.73 -3.74 6.53
N THR A 91 -4.94 -4.19 6.23
CA THR A 91 -5.47 -5.48 6.67
C THR A 91 -5.06 -6.55 5.65
N GLN A 92 -3.78 -6.62 5.26
CA GLN A 92 -3.36 -7.41 4.08
C GLN A 92 -4.15 -7.07 2.80
N GLU A 93 -4.92 -5.99 2.77
CA GLU A 93 -5.94 -5.66 1.76
C GLU A 93 -5.37 -5.20 0.40
N MET A 94 -4.06 -5.37 0.16
CA MET A 94 -3.60 -5.62 -1.22
C MET A 94 -4.04 -7.02 -1.72
N GLU A 95 -4.73 -7.79 -0.88
CA GLU A 95 -5.49 -9.02 -1.15
C GLU A 95 -6.98 -8.78 -1.47
N ILE A 96 -7.52 -7.53 -1.48
CA ILE A 96 -8.97 -7.33 -1.76
C ILE A 96 -9.34 -7.77 -3.19
N ASP A 97 -8.44 -7.57 -4.16
CA ASP A 97 -8.56 -8.08 -5.54
C ASP A 97 -7.56 -9.22 -5.76
N ASP A 98 -7.44 -10.15 -4.80
CA ASP A 98 -6.65 -11.35 -4.98
C ASP A 98 -7.54 -12.58 -4.85
N VAL A 99 -7.54 -13.38 -5.90
CA VAL A 99 -8.43 -14.53 -6.05
C VAL A 99 -7.73 -15.74 -5.44
N ASP A 100 -8.42 -16.47 -4.55
CA ASP A 100 -7.90 -17.75 -4.01
C ASP A 100 -7.69 -18.73 -5.16
N LEU A 101 -6.59 -19.47 -5.14
CA LEU A 101 -6.33 -20.50 -6.16
C LEU A 101 -7.44 -21.55 -6.26
N GLU A 102 -8.23 -21.76 -5.22
CA GLU A 102 -9.39 -22.67 -5.24
C GLU A 102 -10.49 -22.24 -6.22
N GLU A 103 -10.64 -20.94 -6.48
CA GLU A 103 -11.60 -20.43 -7.47
C GLU A 103 -11.22 -20.84 -8.91
N PHE A 104 -9.94 -21.17 -9.14
CA PHE A 104 -9.44 -21.65 -10.44
C PHE A 104 -9.52 -23.16 -10.61
N SER A 105 -10.20 -23.88 -9.71
CA SER A 105 -10.30 -25.34 -9.76
C SER A 105 -10.98 -25.91 -11.02
N ASP A 106 -11.70 -25.06 -11.77
CA ASP A 106 -12.28 -25.41 -13.07
C ASP A 106 -11.25 -25.36 -14.23
N GLU A 107 -10.16 -24.60 -14.08
CA GLU A 107 -9.14 -24.40 -15.12
C GLU A 107 -7.78 -25.00 -14.77
N ILE A 108 -7.48 -25.16 -13.48
CA ILE A 108 -6.22 -25.66 -12.95
C ILE A 108 -6.47 -26.95 -12.16
N GLU A 109 -5.71 -28.01 -12.44
CA GLU A 109 -5.85 -29.27 -11.73
C GLU A 109 -5.54 -29.13 -10.24
N SER A 110 -6.33 -29.78 -9.38
CA SER A 110 -6.26 -29.61 -7.92
C SER A 110 -4.87 -29.92 -7.32
N TRP A 111 -4.15 -30.89 -7.87
CA TRP A 111 -2.81 -31.24 -7.38
C TRP A 111 -1.76 -30.17 -7.71
N ILE A 112 -1.99 -29.35 -8.75
CA ILE A 112 -1.15 -28.20 -9.10
C ILE A 112 -1.40 -27.07 -8.11
N ILE A 113 -2.68 -26.81 -7.79
CA ILE A 113 -3.08 -25.85 -6.76
C ILE A 113 -2.45 -26.22 -5.42
N ASP A 114 -2.54 -27.48 -5.01
CA ASP A 114 -1.93 -27.97 -3.77
C ASP A 114 -0.40 -27.76 -3.77
N SER A 115 0.25 -27.99 -4.91
CA SER A 115 1.69 -27.78 -5.06
C SER A 115 2.09 -26.31 -4.89
N LEU A 116 1.27 -25.39 -5.40
CA LEU A 116 1.45 -23.94 -5.22
C LEU A 116 1.17 -23.52 -3.77
N LYS A 117 0.10 -24.04 -3.15
CA LYS A 117 -0.22 -23.77 -1.74
C LYS A 117 0.89 -24.24 -0.80
N ASN A 118 1.51 -25.39 -1.09
CA ASN A 118 2.64 -25.92 -0.32
C ASN A 118 3.89 -25.02 -0.31
N ILE A 119 4.07 -24.18 -1.33
CA ILE A 119 5.18 -23.21 -1.37
C ILE A 119 4.80 -21.84 -0.77
N GLY A 120 3.59 -21.74 -0.21
CA GLY A 120 3.03 -20.52 0.36
C GLY A 120 2.44 -19.57 -0.68
N CYS A 121 2.01 -20.10 -1.83
CA CYS A 121 1.21 -19.36 -2.80
C CYS A 121 -0.23 -19.84 -2.70
N ASP A 122 -1.03 -19.15 -1.92
CA ASP A 122 -2.45 -19.39 -1.68
C ASP A 122 -3.37 -18.61 -2.63
N SER A 123 -2.84 -17.55 -3.24
CA SER A 123 -3.59 -16.65 -4.12
C SER A 123 -2.94 -16.45 -5.49
N ALA A 124 -3.74 -16.01 -6.46
CA ALA A 124 -3.29 -15.79 -7.83
C ALA A 124 -2.17 -14.74 -7.93
N ARG A 125 -2.25 -13.61 -7.21
CA ARG A 125 -1.16 -12.62 -7.19
C ARG A 125 0.08 -13.14 -6.46
N SER A 126 -0.07 -13.99 -5.45
CA SER A 126 1.08 -14.62 -4.77
C SER A 126 1.90 -15.47 -5.74
N VAL A 127 1.24 -16.20 -6.64
CA VAL A 127 1.91 -16.92 -7.73
C VAL A 127 2.55 -15.96 -8.73
N LEU A 128 1.81 -14.94 -9.20
CA LEU A 128 2.29 -13.98 -10.22
C LEU A 128 3.47 -13.10 -9.75
N ARG A 129 3.67 -12.95 -8.43
CA ARG A 129 4.83 -12.24 -7.86
C ARG A 129 6.13 -13.03 -8.01
N LEU A 130 6.06 -14.36 -8.12
CA LEU A 130 7.23 -15.20 -8.30
C LEU A 130 7.64 -15.23 -9.78
N ASN A 131 8.94 -15.34 -10.02
CA ASN A 131 9.43 -15.53 -11.38
C ASN A 131 9.31 -17.02 -11.78
N ARG A 132 9.24 -17.28 -13.09
CA ARG A 132 9.12 -18.63 -13.67
C ARG A 132 10.14 -19.63 -13.11
N ALA A 133 11.40 -19.20 -12.99
CA ALA A 133 12.47 -20.05 -12.50
C ALA A 133 12.29 -20.47 -11.03
N GLU A 134 11.73 -19.59 -10.20
CA GLU A 134 11.47 -19.85 -8.79
C GLU A 134 10.28 -20.80 -8.61
N LEU A 135 9.24 -20.66 -9.45
CA LEU A 135 8.11 -21.60 -9.48
C LEU A 135 8.61 -23.01 -9.81
N ILE A 136 9.34 -23.18 -10.92
CA ILE A 136 9.90 -24.47 -11.33
C ILE A 136 10.72 -25.10 -10.19
N ARG A 137 11.56 -24.30 -9.55
CA ARG A 137 12.46 -24.78 -8.49
C ARG A 137 11.72 -25.22 -7.23
N ARG A 138 10.59 -24.58 -6.90
CA ARG A 138 9.89 -24.80 -5.62
C ARG A 138 8.73 -25.78 -5.72
N THR A 139 8.05 -25.87 -6.87
CA THR A 139 6.85 -26.70 -7.04
C THR A 139 7.12 -28.03 -7.74
N ASP A 140 8.31 -28.25 -8.29
CA ASP A 140 8.67 -29.45 -9.08
C ASP A 140 7.72 -29.69 -10.27
N LEU A 141 7.06 -28.63 -10.74
CA LEU A 141 6.17 -28.66 -11.91
C LEU A 141 6.97 -28.52 -13.20
N GLU A 142 6.45 -29.11 -14.27
CA GLU A 142 7.00 -28.94 -15.60
C GLU A 142 6.83 -27.49 -16.09
N GLU A 143 7.75 -27.08 -16.95
CA GLU A 143 7.81 -25.72 -17.48
C GLU A 143 6.54 -25.35 -18.28
N GLU A 144 5.95 -26.32 -19.00
CA GLU A 144 4.69 -26.17 -19.73
C GLU A 144 3.51 -25.95 -18.78
N THR A 145 3.43 -26.72 -17.69
CA THR A 145 2.38 -26.57 -16.67
C THR A 145 2.43 -25.20 -15.99
N ILE A 146 3.62 -24.69 -15.70
CA ILE A 146 3.78 -23.36 -15.11
C ILE A 146 3.35 -22.27 -16.08
N ASP A 147 3.67 -22.41 -17.37
CA ASP A 147 3.26 -21.44 -18.38
C ASP A 147 1.74 -21.39 -18.53
N ASP A 148 1.07 -22.55 -18.51
CA ASP A 148 -0.39 -22.64 -18.55
C ASP A 148 -1.04 -22.01 -17.32
N VAL A 149 -0.56 -22.32 -16.11
CA VAL A 149 -1.03 -21.69 -14.87
C VAL A 149 -0.85 -20.18 -14.93
N LEU A 150 0.35 -19.69 -15.28
CA LEU A 150 0.60 -18.25 -15.37
C LEU A 150 -0.27 -17.56 -16.41
N LYS A 151 -0.66 -18.26 -17.47
CA LYS A 151 -1.55 -17.74 -18.50
C LYS A 151 -2.98 -17.61 -18.00
N VAL A 152 -3.51 -18.64 -17.33
CA VAL A 152 -4.84 -18.61 -16.71
C VAL A 152 -4.92 -17.49 -15.68
N LEU A 153 -3.98 -17.45 -14.73
CA LEU A 153 -3.97 -16.43 -13.68
C LEU A 153 -3.84 -15.00 -14.24
N LYS A 154 -3.09 -14.80 -15.32
CA LYS A 154 -2.97 -13.47 -15.96
C LYS A 154 -4.23 -13.05 -16.71
N ALA A 155 -5.02 -14.00 -17.22
CA ALA A 155 -6.23 -13.69 -17.98
C ALA A 155 -7.27 -13.02 -17.07
N GLU A 156 -7.49 -13.57 -15.87
CA GLU A 156 -8.45 -13.01 -14.90
C GLU A 156 -8.14 -11.57 -14.51
N PHE A 157 -6.87 -11.22 -14.30
CA PHE A 157 -6.49 -9.84 -13.95
C PHE A 157 -6.41 -8.89 -15.15
N ALA A 158 -6.37 -9.39 -16.38
CA ALA A 158 -6.38 -8.53 -17.56
C ALA A 158 -7.76 -7.95 -17.86
N ASP A 159 -8.82 -8.65 -17.43
CA ASP A 159 -10.21 -8.22 -17.60
C ASP A 159 -10.64 -7.15 -16.56
N GLU A 160 -9.84 -6.90 -15.52
CA GLU A 160 -10.09 -5.85 -14.51
C GLU A 160 -9.55 -4.46 -14.92
N GLU A 161 -8.73 -4.35 -15.98
CA GLU A 161 -8.13 -3.08 -16.42
C GLU A 161 -8.96 -2.30 -17.48
N GLU A 162 -10.18 -2.74 -17.82
CA GLU A 162 -11.15 -2.03 -18.72
C GLU A 162 -12.21 -1.21 -17.96
#